data_AF-A0A8P4G6N4-F1
#
_entry.id   AF-A0A8P4G6N4-F1
#
_cell.length_a   1.000
_cell.length_b   1.000
_cell.length_c   1.000
_cell.angle_alpha   90.00
_cell.angle_beta   90.00
_cell.angle_gamma   90.00
#
_symmetry.space_group_name_H-M   'P 1'
#
loop_
_entity.id
_entity.type
_entity.pdbx_description
1 polymer ?
#
loop_
_entity_poly.entity_id
_entity_poly.type
_entity_poly.pdbx_seq_one_letter_code
_entity_poly.pdbx_strand_id
1 'polypeptide(L)'
;GPLKIVSTAKIGDLIEFSYPMGYSHWGVYDGDGHVIHFAVQGWFGEFGTRIRRVPLGEVNVPKGAHVLISNNRHAFAPSAPEDMKLRSNTLLNQDFPYDLFGLNCEHFATFVRYGKAVCNQV
;
A
#
# COMPACT_ATOMS: atom_id res chain seq x y z
N GLY A 1 12.18 10.37 2.45
CA GLY A 1 11.17 10.89 3.39
C GLY A 1 9.90 11.26 2.65
N PRO A 2 8.74 11.31 3.31
CA PRO A 2 7.42 11.46 2.67
C PRO A 2 7.33 12.62 1.67
N LEU A 3 7.84 13.81 2.01
CA LEU A 3 7.79 15.00 1.13
C LEU A 3 8.46 14.78 -0.24
N LYS A 4 9.58 14.04 -0.29
CA LYS A 4 10.28 13.71 -1.54
C LYS A 4 9.46 12.74 -2.41
N ILE A 5 8.72 11.83 -1.78
CA ILE A 5 7.85 10.89 -2.48
C ILE A 5 6.67 11.65 -3.07
N VAL A 6 6.02 12.52 -2.31
CA VAL A 6 4.88 13.33 -2.78
C VAL A 6 5.22 14.16 -4.02
N SER A 7 6.44 14.71 -4.11
CA SER A 7 6.85 15.52 -5.26
C SER A 7 7.25 14.73 -6.51
N THR A 8 7.43 13.41 -6.42
CA THR A 8 7.96 12.58 -7.52
C THR A 8 7.09 11.38 -7.89
N ALA A 9 6.24 10.92 -6.98
CA ALA A 9 5.35 9.78 -7.17
C ALA A 9 4.23 10.09 -8.17
N LYS A 10 3.89 9.07 -8.96
CA LYS A 10 2.77 9.07 -9.89
C LYS A 10 1.67 8.15 -9.38
N ILE A 11 0.44 8.42 -9.79
CA ILE A 11 -0.71 7.59 -9.42
C ILE A 11 -0.44 6.14 -9.84
N GLY A 12 -0.65 5.20 -8.92
CA GLY A 12 -0.38 3.78 -9.15
C GLY A 12 1.03 3.33 -8.77
N ASP A 13 1.92 4.23 -8.33
CA ASP A 13 3.23 3.85 -7.82
C ASP A 13 3.12 3.02 -6.53
N LEU A 14 3.91 1.95 -6.45
CA LEU A 14 4.03 1.17 -5.22
C LEU A 14 4.85 1.95 -4.22
N ILE A 15 4.25 2.22 -3.06
CA ILE A 15 4.93 2.83 -1.93
C ILE A 15 5.31 1.73 -0.95
N GLU A 16 6.61 1.56 -0.76
CA GLU A 16 7.19 0.61 0.19
C GLU A 16 7.59 1.37 1.45
N PHE A 17 7.02 0.95 2.59
CA PHE A 17 7.47 1.33 3.92
C PHE A 17 8.39 0.23 4.44
N SER A 18 9.68 0.33 4.15
CA SER A 18 10.68 -0.67 4.52
C SER A 18 11.07 -0.53 5.99
N TYR A 19 10.82 -1.58 6.78
CA TYR A 19 11.11 -1.59 8.22
C TYR A 19 12.53 -2.09 8.49
N PRO A 20 13.17 -1.66 9.59
CA PRO A 20 14.55 -2.07 9.92
C PRO A 20 14.79 -3.57 10.02
N MET A 21 13.75 -4.38 10.28
CA MET A 21 13.83 -5.84 10.45
C MET A 21 13.62 -6.64 9.16
N GLY A 22 13.66 -6.00 7.99
CA GLY A 22 13.60 -6.68 6.68
C GLY A 22 12.20 -6.97 6.15
N TYR A 23 11.17 -6.57 6.89
CA TYR A 23 9.77 -6.59 6.46
C TYR A 23 9.35 -5.22 5.93
N SER A 24 8.42 -5.17 4.98
CA SER A 24 7.89 -3.92 4.44
C SER A 24 6.36 -3.91 4.43
N HIS A 25 5.78 -2.77 4.77
CA HIS A 25 4.37 -2.49 4.52
C HIS A 25 4.20 -1.82 3.15
N TRP A 26 3.06 -2.05 2.50
CA TRP A 26 2.83 -1.62 1.12
C TRP A 26 1.53 -0.83 0.98
N GLY A 27 1.57 0.13 0.06
CA GLY A 27 0.40 0.86 -0.41
C GLY A 27 0.60 1.34 -1.84
N VAL A 28 -0.42 1.99 -2.38
CA VAL A 28 -0.40 2.58 -3.72
C VAL A 28 -0.60 4.09 -3.61
N TYR A 29 0.26 4.86 -4.27
CA TYR A 29 0.09 6.30 -4.35
C TYR A 29 -1.14 6.65 -5.19
N ASP A 30 -2.05 7.42 -4.60
CA ASP A 30 -3.32 7.79 -5.21
C ASP A 30 -3.30 9.19 -5.83
N GLY A 31 -2.25 9.98 -5.55
CA GLY A 31 -2.18 11.40 -5.87
C GLY A 31 -2.44 12.28 -4.66
N ASP A 32 -2.24 13.59 -4.83
CA ASP A 32 -2.48 14.61 -3.80
C ASP A 32 -1.80 14.33 -2.44
N GLY A 33 -0.65 13.66 -2.44
CA GLY A 33 0.06 13.30 -1.22
C GLY A 33 -0.54 12.15 -0.42
N HIS A 34 -1.47 11.38 -0.99
CA HIS A 34 -2.16 10.28 -0.31
C HIS A 34 -1.73 8.90 -0.80
N VAL A 35 -1.86 7.94 0.10
CA VAL A 35 -1.66 6.51 -0.18
C VAL A 35 -2.91 5.75 0.20
N ILE A 36 -3.27 4.78 -0.64
CA ILE A 36 -4.27 3.76 -0.33
C ILE A 36 -3.54 2.50 0.11
N HIS A 37 -3.85 1.98 1.30
CA HIS A 37 -3.19 0.80 1.86
C HIS A 37 -4.13 -0.02 2.75
N PHE A 38 -3.76 -1.27 3.00
CA PHE A 38 -4.35 -2.08 4.05
C PHE A 38 -3.98 -1.51 5.43
N ALA A 39 -4.97 -1.18 6.25
CA ALA A 39 -4.79 -0.67 7.61
C ALA A 39 -5.54 -1.58 8.60
N VAL A 40 -4.92 -1.89 9.73
CA VAL A 40 -5.64 -2.57 10.82
C VAL A 40 -6.60 -1.61 11.50
N GLN A 41 -7.81 -2.11 11.74
CA GLN A 41 -8.76 -1.54 12.68
C GLN A 41 -8.67 -2.31 13.99
N GLY A 42 -8.53 -1.60 15.10
CA GLY A 42 -8.58 -2.20 16.42
C GLY A 42 -8.91 -1.17 17.50
N TRP A 43 -10.15 -1.19 17.96
CA TRP A 43 -10.55 -0.77 19.31
C TRP A 43 -11.53 -1.85 19.81
N PHE A 44 -11.28 -2.43 21.00
CA PHE A 44 -12.17 -3.38 21.67
C PHE A 44 -12.43 -4.75 20.98
N GLY A 45 -11.38 -5.54 20.76
CA GLY A 45 -11.52 -7.00 20.57
C GLY A 45 -11.99 -7.49 19.19
N GLU A 46 -12.35 -6.59 18.27
CA GLU A 46 -12.52 -6.92 16.84
C GLU A 46 -11.23 -6.61 16.07
N PHE A 47 -10.57 -7.64 15.56
CA PHE A 47 -9.42 -7.52 14.65
C PHE A 47 -9.91 -7.60 13.21
N GLY A 48 -9.95 -6.48 12.51
CA GLY A 48 -10.31 -6.40 11.09
C GLY A 48 -9.31 -5.55 10.33
N THR A 49 -9.13 -5.83 9.04
CA THR A 49 -8.37 -4.92 8.17
C THR A 49 -9.32 -4.15 7.28
N ARG A 50 -8.98 -2.90 6.97
CA ARG A 50 -9.70 -2.04 6.03
C ARG A 50 -8.73 -1.37 5.09
N ILE A 51 -9.10 -1.28 3.83
CA ILE A 51 -8.36 -0.47 2.86
C ILE A 51 -8.69 1.01 3.09
N ARG A 52 -7.67 1.80 3.42
CA ARG A 52 -7.82 3.22 3.77
C ARG A 52 -6.98 4.09 2.87
N ARG A 53 -7.51 5.28 2.57
CA ARG A 53 -6.80 6.40 1.98
C ARG A 53 -6.36 7.33 3.10
N VAL A 54 -5.07 7.57 3.24
CA VAL A 54 -4.51 8.47 4.26
C VAL A 54 -3.39 9.33 3.67
N PRO A 55 -3.10 10.50 4.25
CA PRO A 55 -1.90 11.25 3.89
C PRO A 55 -0.65 10.38 4.08
N LEU A 56 0.30 10.44 3.14
CA LEU A 56 1.50 9.60 3.17
C LEU A 56 2.29 9.74 4.48
N GLY A 57 2.30 10.94 5.06
CA GLY A 57 2.98 11.22 6.33
C GLY A 57 2.24 10.72 7.59
N GLU A 58 0.99 10.27 7.45
CA GLU A 58 0.15 9.79 8.56
C GLU A 58 0.01 8.26 8.59
N VAL A 59 0.63 7.55 7.63
CA VAL A 59 0.69 6.09 7.66
C VAL A 59 1.47 5.66 8.91
N ASN A 60 0.81 4.96 9.83
CA ASN A 60 1.40 4.49 11.07
C ASN A 60 2.39 3.35 10.80
N VAL A 61 3.69 3.63 10.90
CA VAL A 61 4.78 2.67 10.70
C VAL A 61 5.82 2.78 11.82
N PRO A 62 6.59 1.72 12.12
CA PRO A 62 7.62 1.76 13.15
C PRO A 62 8.64 2.89 12.92
N LYS A 63 9.18 3.43 14.02
CA LYS A 63 10.25 4.43 13.96
C LYS A 63 11.46 3.86 13.21
N GLY A 64 12.02 4.65 12.30
CA GLY A 64 13.16 4.23 11.47
C GLY A 64 12.76 3.56 10.16
N ALA A 65 11.47 3.41 9.86
CA ALA A 65 11.03 2.96 8.54
C ALA A 65 11.45 3.93 7.43
N HIS A 66 11.84 3.38 6.28
CA HIS A 66 12.15 4.12 5.06
C HIS A 66 10.98 4.07 4.09
N VAL A 67 10.64 5.21 3.49
CA VAL A 67 9.58 5.30 2.47
C VAL A 67 10.21 5.40 1.09
N LEU A 68 9.87 4.48 0.20
CA LEU A 68 10.44 4.30 -1.13
C LEU A 68 9.34 4.15 -2.19
N ILE A 69 9.63 4.56 -3.44
CA ILE A 69 8.85 4.15 -4.61
C ILE A 69 9.51 2.88 -5.15
N SER A 70 8.83 1.74 -5.08
CA SER A 70 9.41 0.42 -5.31
C SER A 70 8.75 -0.35 -6.46
N ASN A 71 8.54 0.34 -7.58
CA ASN A 71 7.89 -0.22 -8.78
C ASN A 71 8.63 -1.38 -9.45
N ASN A 72 9.91 -1.58 -9.15
CA ASN A 72 10.77 -2.61 -9.76
C ASN A 72 10.95 -3.87 -8.89
N ARG A 73 10.27 -3.96 -7.74
CA ARG A 73 10.30 -5.15 -6.87
C ARG A 73 9.57 -6.35 -7.46
N HIS A 74 8.70 -6.14 -8.44
CA HIS A 74 7.98 -7.21 -9.15
C HIS A 74 8.16 -7.04 -10.66
N ALA A 75 8.44 -8.15 -11.36
CA ALA A 75 8.71 -8.16 -12.79
C ALA A 75 7.42 -8.19 -13.64
N PHE A 76 6.53 -7.20 -13.44
CA PHE A 76 5.29 -7.06 -14.20
C PHE A 76 5.16 -5.66 -14.81
N ALA A 77 4.55 -5.58 -15.98
CA ALA A 77 4.17 -4.30 -16.57
C ALA A 77 2.99 -3.70 -15.77
N PRO A 78 3.00 -2.39 -15.45
CA PRO A 78 1.87 -1.74 -14.81
C PRO A 78 0.66 -1.75 -15.74
N SER A 79 -0.54 -1.80 -15.15
CA SER A 79 -1.79 -1.55 -15.89
C SER A 79 -1.90 -0.07 -16.26
N ALA A 80 -2.91 0.25 -17.08
CA ALA A 80 -3.21 1.64 -17.39
C ALA A 80 -3.63 2.40 -16.12
N PRO A 81 -3.32 3.72 -15.99
CA PRO A 81 -3.67 4.51 -14.82
C PRO A 81 -5.15 4.44 -14.43
N GLU A 82 -6.04 4.41 -15.42
CA GLU A 82 -7.49 4.26 -15.25
C GLU A 82 -7.88 2.95 -14.57
N ASP A 83 -7.25 1.82 -14.94
CA ASP A 83 -7.50 0.52 -14.34
C ASP A 83 -7.00 0.47 -12.89
N MET A 84 -5.83 1.06 -12.63
CA MET A 84 -5.27 1.14 -11.28
C MET A 84 -6.17 1.98 -10.37
N LYS A 85 -6.63 3.14 -10.84
CA LYS A 85 -7.59 3.99 -10.12
C LYS A 85 -8.91 3.26 -9.87
N LEU A 86 -9.45 2.57 -10.88
CA LEU A 86 -10.69 1.82 -10.76
C LEU A 86 -10.57 0.77 -9.65
N ARG A 87 -9.55 -0.10 -9.71
CA ARG A 87 -9.33 -1.15 -8.68
C ARG A 87 -9.15 -0.56 -7.29
N SER A 88 -8.35 0.51 -7.18
CA SER A 88 -8.09 1.18 -5.91
C SER A 88 -9.39 1.74 -5.29
N ASN A 89 -10.18 2.45 -6.09
CA ASN A 89 -11.45 3.06 -5.64
C ASN A 89 -12.51 2.01 -5.32
N THR A 90 -12.60 0.92 -6.09
CA THR A 90 -13.55 -0.17 -5.80
C THR A 90 -13.28 -0.81 -4.45
N LEU A 91 -12.02 -0.97 -4.07
CA LEU A 91 -11.62 -1.64 -2.84
C LEU A 91 -11.54 -0.71 -1.62
N LEU A 92 -11.52 0.60 -1.83
CA LEU A 92 -11.43 1.60 -0.76
C LEU A 92 -12.60 1.46 0.22
N ASN A 93 -12.29 1.54 1.52
CA ASN A 93 -13.22 1.38 2.65
C ASN A 93 -13.84 -0.01 2.82
N GLN A 94 -13.45 -1.01 2.03
CA GLN A 94 -13.88 -2.39 2.27
C GLN A 94 -13.19 -2.98 3.50
N ASP A 95 -13.96 -3.73 4.29
CA ASP A 95 -13.52 -4.48 5.46
C ASP A 95 -13.22 -5.94 5.09
N PHE A 96 -12.13 -6.48 5.61
CA PHE A 96 -11.71 -7.86 5.38
C PHE A 96 -11.56 -8.59 6.72
N PRO A 97 -12.19 -9.78 6.88
CA PRO A 97 -12.03 -10.59 8.07
C PRO A 97 -10.62 -11.17 8.10
N TYR A 98 -9.87 -10.87 9.16
CA TYR A 98 -8.47 -11.24 9.44
C TYR A 98 -7.34 -10.45 8.75
N ASP A 99 -6.26 -10.28 9.53
CA ASP A 99 -5.02 -9.56 9.25
C ASP A 99 -3.83 -10.53 9.24
N LEU A 100 -2.81 -10.21 8.45
CA LEU A 100 -1.40 -10.51 8.73
C LEU A 100 -0.62 -9.64 7.75
N PHE A 101 -0.56 -8.34 8.08
CA PHE A 101 0.07 -7.20 7.39
C PHE A 101 0.96 -7.46 6.18
N GLY A 102 1.80 -8.50 6.15
CA GLY A 102 2.65 -8.86 4.99
C GLY A 102 1.91 -9.32 3.77
N LEU A 103 1.06 -10.32 3.96
CA LEU A 103 0.44 -10.98 2.82
C LEU A 103 -0.54 -10.02 2.16
N ASN A 104 -1.47 -9.43 2.91
CA ASN A 104 -2.56 -8.68 2.29
C ASN A 104 -2.12 -7.33 1.70
N CYS A 105 -1.14 -6.62 2.28
CA CYS A 105 -0.76 -5.29 1.78
C CYS A 105 0.00 -5.35 0.45
N GLU A 106 0.95 -6.30 0.30
CA GLU A 106 1.70 -6.47 -0.95
C GLU A 106 0.78 -7.06 -2.04
N HIS A 107 -0.06 -8.05 -1.70
CA HIS A 107 -1.08 -8.58 -2.61
C HIS A 107 -2.03 -7.49 -3.11
N PHE A 108 -2.49 -6.60 -2.22
CA PHE A 108 -3.31 -5.46 -2.60
C PHE A 108 -2.60 -4.52 -3.54
N ALA A 109 -1.40 -4.06 -3.17
CA ALA A 109 -0.68 -3.07 -3.94
C ALA A 109 -0.32 -3.59 -5.34
N THR A 110 0.09 -4.87 -5.42
CA THR A 110 0.39 -5.54 -6.68
C THR A 110 -0.87 -5.82 -7.51
N PHE A 111 -1.99 -6.19 -6.88
CA PHE A 111 -3.28 -6.31 -7.57
C PHE A 111 -3.71 -4.98 -8.17
N VAL A 112 -3.63 -3.88 -7.40
CA VAL A 112 -3.97 -2.55 -7.89
C VAL A 112 -3.06 -2.15 -9.04
N ARG A 113 -1.74 -2.33 -8.94
CA ARG A 113 -0.81 -1.88 -9.99
C ARG A 113 -0.79 -2.77 -11.23
N TYR A 114 -0.77 -4.08 -11.05
CA TYR A 114 -0.51 -5.07 -12.11
C TYR A 114 -1.72 -5.88 -12.54
N GLY A 115 -2.83 -5.81 -11.79
CA GLY A 115 -3.96 -6.73 -11.95
C GLY A 115 -3.66 -8.15 -11.44
N LYS A 116 -2.55 -8.34 -10.72
CA LYS A 116 -2.10 -9.63 -10.17
C LYS A 116 -1.72 -9.47 -8.71
N ALA A 117 -2.38 -10.22 -7.84
CA ALA A 117 -2.00 -10.30 -6.43
C ALA A 117 -0.80 -11.23 -6.28
N VAL A 118 0.38 -10.67 -6.02
CA VAL A 118 1.62 -11.42 -5.74
C VAL A 118 2.30 -10.86 -4.49
N CYS A 119 3.13 -11.68 -3.84
CA CYS A 119 3.91 -11.32 -2.67
C CYS A 119 5.30 -11.96 -2.78
N ASN A 120 6.35 -11.18 -2.48
CA ASN A 120 7.74 -11.66 -2.47
C ASN A 120 8.28 -11.84 -1.04
N GLN A 121 7.49 -11.49 -0.03
CA GLN A 121 7.81 -11.68 1.38
C GLN A 121 7.36 -13.09 1.80
N VAL A 122 8.32 -13.98 2.04
CA VAL A 122 8.14 -15.33 2.62
C VAL A 122 8.69 -15.39 4.03
#